data_AF-A0A2A5VLN9-F1
#
_entry.id   AF-A0A2A5VLN9-F1
#
_cell.length_a   1.000
_cell.length_b   1.000
_cell.length_c   1.000
_cell.angle_alpha   90.00
_cell.angle_beta   90.00
_cell.angle_gamma   90.00
#
_symmetry.space_group_name_H-M   'P 1'
#
loop_
_entity.id
_entity.type
_entity.pdbx_description
1 polymer ?
#
loop_
_entity_poly.entity_id
_entity_poly.type
_entity_poly.pdbx_seq_one_letter_code
_entity_poly.pdbx_strand_id
1 'polypeptide(L)'
;MAWQQPPENSVAALEHGMLFSDGVEFDLKMSRDGDLVIFHDDLLPNGKSKRDRCIELLGTDELKSIGIPTFDELLASRKFTDSWQEGGKTACIEFKMPHPVSKKKHESYIAKMMELIENKLEPLELPERSTVIYSFSPKIASVAKSNEFKFPITRLMPHLRPWGVWRIKRMMGMPHFARTTVSSMIRHSRKNEMPAIGLALEFLNGWTRWISPGIPLGLKGAALSRLNKKRAGMGAFVWPAPLELEDLMLDAGLSLVTDHMNPDVLTKPDGSIRWMRPASQPLDDEWRRILDSATDSERPDLFKEASHSLPKWSEIDDLRRNSIVIEQGNRMHWSGSEESWVKQAERGVPWGSPRIIGHRGAGKTHSK
;
A
#
# COMPACT_ATOMS: atom_id res chain seq x y z
N MET A 1 9.90 -16.51 -22.32
CA MET A 1 8.53 -16.03 -22.64
C MET A 1 8.40 -14.64 -22.04
N ALA A 2 7.78 -13.70 -22.75
CA ALA A 2 7.54 -12.35 -22.21
C ALA A 2 6.59 -12.42 -21.01
N TRP A 3 6.79 -11.54 -20.01
CA TRP A 3 5.92 -11.50 -18.83
C TRP A 3 4.46 -11.20 -19.22
N GLN A 4 3.54 -11.95 -18.63
CA GLN A 4 2.10 -11.72 -18.77
C GLN A 4 1.54 -11.27 -17.42
N GLN A 5 0.96 -10.08 -17.39
CA GLN A 5 0.35 -9.53 -16.18
C GLN A 5 -0.81 -10.44 -15.72
N PRO A 6 -0.74 -10.99 -14.49
CA PRO A 6 -1.87 -11.74 -13.93
C PRO A 6 -3.05 -10.79 -13.63
N PRO A 7 -4.30 -11.29 -13.61
CA PRO A 7 -5.47 -10.47 -13.27
C PRO A 7 -5.34 -9.79 -11.91
N GLU A 8 -5.72 -8.52 -11.81
CA GLU A 8 -5.70 -7.77 -10.55
C GLU A 8 -6.46 -8.51 -9.44
N ASN A 9 -5.99 -8.44 -8.20
CA ASN A 9 -6.59 -9.12 -7.04
C ASN A 9 -6.72 -10.66 -7.18
N SER A 10 -6.08 -11.30 -8.17
CA SER A 10 -5.91 -12.76 -8.17
C SER A 10 -4.77 -13.20 -7.27
N VAL A 11 -4.81 -14.44 -6.76
CA VAL A 11 -3.71 -15.01 -5.96
C VAL A 11 -2.36 -14.88 -6.69
N ALA A 12 -2.31 -15.14 -7.99
CA ALA A 12 -1.09 -14.98 -8.80
C ALA A 12 -0.57 -13.53 -8.83
N ALA A 13 -1.46 -12.54 -8.95
CA ALA A 13 -1.07 -11.13 -8.89
C ALA A 13 -0.55 -10.74 -7.50
N LEU A 14 -1.20 -11.22 -6.44
CA LEU A 14 -0.82 -10.90 -5.08
C LEU A 14 0.51 -11.56 -4.68
N GLU A 15 0.74 -12.81 -5.09
CA GLU A 15 2.04 -13.48 -4.99
C GLU A 15 3.12 -12.68 -5.73
N HIS A 16 2.84 -12.27 -6.98
CA HIS A 16 3.79 -11.46 -7.75
C HIS A 16 4.16 -10.17 -7.02
N GLY A 17 3.18 -9.41 -6.54
CA GLY A 17 3.43 -8.18 -5.79
C GLY A 17 4.23 -8.42 -4.50
N MET A 18 3.88 -9.45 -3.73
CA MET A 18 4.56 -9.78 -2.47
C MET A 18 6.04 -10.15 -2.68
N LEU A 19 6.34 -10.92 -3.74
CA LEU A 19 7.69 -11.42 -4.02
C LEU A 19 8.56 -10.38 -4.74
N PHE A 20 7.97 -9.62 -5.66
CA PHE A 20 8.70 -8.72 -6.54
C PHE A 20 8.98 -7.35 -5.91
N SER A 21 8.07 -6.80 -5.12
CA SER A 21 8.22 -5.48 -4.49
C SER A 21 8.35 -5.54 -2.96
N ASP A 22 8.37 -4.40 -2.26
CA ASP A 22 8.40 -4.36 -0.78
C ASP A 22 7.11 -4.85 -0.12
N GLY A 23 6.10 -5.17 -0.93
CA GLY A 23 4.82 -5.61 -0.44
C GLY A 23 3.76 -5.46 -1.50
N VAL A 24 2.51 -5.60 -1.06
CA VAL A 24 1.35 -5.68 -1.93
C VAL A 24 0.16 -4.98 -1.28
N GLU A 25 -0.65 -4.34 -2.11
CA GLU A 25 -1.96 -3.84 -1.76
C GLU A 25 -3.04 -4.73 -2.42
N PHE A 26 -4.14 -4.96 -1.70
CA PHE A 26 -5.30 -5.68 -2.24
C PHE A 26 -6.60 -5.35 -1.52
N ASP A 27 -7.70 -5.60 -2.23
CA ASP A 27 -9.04 -5.20 -1.82
C ASP A 27 -9.83 -6.36 -1.24
N LEU A 28 -10.43 -6.17 -0.06
CA LEU A 28 -11.33 -7.14 0.55
C LEU A 28 -12.77 -6.66 0.58
N LYS A 29 -13.66 -7.62 0.30
CA LYS A 29 -15.10 -7.57 0.53
C LYS A 29 -15.53 -8.80 1.31
N MET A 30 -16.79 -8.79 1.76
CA MET A 30 -17.41 -9.93 2.43
C MET A 30 -18.56 -10.46 1.59
N SER A 31 -18.58 -11.77 1.33
CA SER A 31 -19.65 -12.44 0.60
C SER A 31 -20.97 -12.46 1.39
N ARG A 32 -22.04 -13.01 0.81
CA ARG A 32 -23.29 -13.26 1.53
C ARG A 32 -23.10 -14.18 2.73
N ASP A 33 -22.24 -15.18 2.58
CA ASP A 33 -22.04 -16.25 3.54
C ASP A 33 -21.09 -15.83 4.69
N GLY A 34 -20.51 -14.64 4.58
CA GLY A 34 -19.65 -14.05 5.62
C GLY A 34 -18.16 -14.25 5.38
N ASP A 35 -17.76 -14.83 4.25
CA ASP A 35 -16.35 -15.04 3.91
C ASP A 35 -15.71 -13.79 3.31
N LEU A 36 -14.42 -13.60 3.57
CA LEU A 36 -13.62 -12.57 2.94
C LEU A 36 -13.23 -13.00 1.52
N VAL A 37 -13.51 -12.13 0.55
CA VAL A 37 -13.19 -12.33 -0.87
C VAL A 37 -12.41 -11.13 -1.39
N ILE A 38 -11.56 -11.38 -2.38
CA ILE A 38 -10.62 -10.38 -2.89
C ILE A 38 -11.20 -9.74 -4.15
N PHE A 39 -11.72 -8.52 -4.03
CA PHE A 39 -12.40 -7.85 -5.14
C PHE A 39 -12.48 -6.33 -4.98
N HIS A 40 -12.08 -5.59 -6.02
CA HIS A 40 -12.04 -4.13 -6.01
C HIS A 40 -13.41 -3.47 -6.27
N ASP A 41 -14.09 -3.88 -7.34
CA ASP A 41 -15.18 -3.08 -7.92
C ASP A 41 -16.46 -3.11 -7.07
N ASP A 42 -17.31 -2.11 -7.29
CA ASP A 42 -18.58 -1.97 -6.57
C ASP A 42 -19.52 -3.16 -6.87
N LEU A 43 -19.51 -3.64 -8.12
CA LEU A 43 -20.40 -4.66 -8.67
C LEU A 43 -19.64 -5.48 -9.72
N LEU A 44 -19.97 -6.77 -9.87
CA LEU A 44 -19.47 -7.61 -10.96
C LEU A 44 -19.76 -6.96 -12.33
N PRO A 45 -18.88 -7.06 -13.34
CA PRO A 45 -19.03 -6.35 -14.62
C PRO A 45 -19.98 -7.03 -15.63
N ASN A 46 -21.07 -7.65 -15.16
CA ASN A 46 -22.04 -8.32 -16.04
C ASN A 46 -23.32 -7.47 -16.25
N GLY A 47 -24.10 -7.77 -17.29
CA GLY A 47 -25.32 -7.02 -17.64
C GLY A 47 -26.52 -7.27 -16.71
N LYS A 48 -26.36 -8.04 -15.62
CA LYS A 48 -27.47 -8.39 -14.72
C LYS A 48 -27.89 -7.22 -13.83
N SER A 49 -28.95 -7.44 -13.04
CA SER A 49 -29.42 -6.46 -12.05
C SER A 49 -28.34 -6.15 -11.01
N LYS A 50 -28.42 -4.98 -10.35
CA LYS A 50 -27.47 -4.62 -9.30
C LYS A 50 -27.44 -5.63 -8.14
N ARG A 51 -28.54 -6.33 -7.87
CA ARG A 51 -28.61 -7.33 -6.80
C ARG A 51 -27.78 -8.56 -7.15
N ASP A 52 -27.87 -9.03 -8.39
CA ASP A 52 -27.18 -10.24 -8.88
C ASP A 52 -25.69 -10.01 -9.18
N ARG A 53 -25.21 -8.79 -8.94
CA ARG A 53 -23.82 -8.36 -9.16
C ARG A 53 -23.12 -7.92 -7.88
N CYS A 54 -23.87 -7.84 -6.79
CA CYS A 54 -23.42 -7.31 -5.52
C CYS A 54 -22.72 -8.41 -4.74
N ILE A 55 -21.40 -8.30 -4.56
CA ILE A 55 -20.58 -9.28 -3.83
C ILE A 55 -21.22 -9.66 -2.49
N GLU A 56 -21.72 -8.67 -1.75
CA GLU A 56 -22.31 -8.87 -0.43
C GLU A 56 -23.67 -9.61 -0.42
N LEU A 57 -24.20 -9.96 -1.59
CA LEU A 57 -25.45 -10.71 -1.81
C LEU A 57 -25.24 -12.04 -2.54
N LEU A 58 -24.02 -12.35 -2.99
CA LEU A 58 -23.66 -13.57 -3.71
C LEU A 58 -22.98 -14.56 -2.77
N GLY A 59 -23.21 -15.86 -3.00
CA GLY A 59 -22.59 -16.92 -2.21
C GLY A 59 -21.09 -17.07 -2.51
N THR A 60 -20.31 -17.55 -1.55
CA THR A 60 -18.85 -17.71 -1.71
C THR A 60 -18.51 -18.65 -2.87
N ASP A 61 -19.17 -19.80 -2.97
CA ASP A 61 -18.95 -20.76 -4.06
C ASP A 61 -19.30 -20.19 -5.45
N GLU A 62 -20.34 -19.36 -5.52
CA GLU A 62 -20.72 -18.65 -6.75
C GLU A 62 -19.59 -17.69 -7.18
N LEU A 63 -19.05 -16.92 -6.24
CA LEU A 63 -17.94 -15.98 -6.49
C LEU A 63 -16.66 -16.72 -6.92
N LYS A 64 -16.35 -17.84 -6.29
CA LYS A 64 -15.21 -18.69 -6.68
C LYS A 64 -15.38 -19.24 -8.09
N SER A 65 -16.58 -19.69 -8.47
CA SER A 65 -16.84 -20.25 -9.80
C SER A 65 -16.61 -19.27 -10.96
N ILE A 66 -16.65 -17.95 -10.67
CA ILE A 66 -16.37 -16.88 -11.63
C ILE A 66 -14.96 -16.29 -11.47
N GLY A 67 -14.09 -16.94 -10.70
CA GLY A 67 -12.67 -16.59 -10.56
C GLY A 67 -12.35 -15.51 -9.54
N ILE A 68 -13.26 -15.20 -8.60
CA ILE A 68 -12.96 -14.31 -7.47
C ILE A 68 -12.42 -15.16 -6.32
N PRO A 69 -11.14 -14.99 -5.93
CA PRO A 69 -10.55 -15.79 -4.88
C PRO A 69 -11.04 -15.35 -3.50
N THR A 70 -11.07 -16.29 -2.56
CA THR A 70 -11.24 -16.00 -1.14
C THR A 70 -9.91 -15.59 -0.51
N PHE A 71 -9.99 -14.93 0.65
CA PHE A 71 -8.79 -14.63 1.43
C PHE A 71 -8.08 -15.91 1.90
N ASP A 72 -8.83 -16.97 2.21
CA ASP A 72 -8.25 -18.26 2.61
C ASP A 72 -7.45 -18.91 1.47
N GLU A 73 -7.89 -18.75 0.21
CA GLU A 73 -7.13 -19.23 -0.95
C GLU A 73 -5.79 -18.50 -1.09
N LEU A 74 -5.73 -17.21 -0.75
CA LEU A 74 -4.47 -16.47 -0.68
C LEU A 74 -3.61 -16.94 0.49
N LEU A 75 -4.17 -17.10 1.68
CA LEU A 75 -3.43 -17.54 2.88
C LEU A 75 -2.92 -18.99 2.76
N ALA A 76 -3.53 -19.81 1.90
CA ALA A 76 -3.01 -21.13 1.57
C ALA A 76 -1.72 -21.09 0.72
N SER A 77 -1.39 -19.96 0.10
CA SER A 77 -0.14 -19.81 -0.65
C SER A 77 1.04 -19.60 0.29
N ARG A 78 1.85 -20.66 0.44
CA ARG A 78 3.11 -20.58 1.21
C ARG A 78 4.07 -19.52 0.68
N LYS A 79 4.15 -19.35 -0.66
CA LYS A 79 4.98 -18.29 -1.26
C LYS A 79 4.59 -16.91 -0.75
N PHE A 80 3.30 -16.67 -0.59
CA PHE A 80 2.77 -15.42 -0.08
C PHE A 80 3.01 -15.29 1.43
N THR A 81 2.58 -16.28 2.22
CA THR A 81 2.64 -16.21 3.69
C THR A 81 4.07 -16.23 4.21
N ASP A 82 4.94 -17.08 3.66
CA ASP A 82 6.35 -17.17 4.10
C ASP A 82 7.05 -15.83 3.87
N SER A 83 6.88 -15.23 2.69
CA SER A 83 7.45 -13.91 2.39
C SER A 83 6.90 -12.79 3.28
N TRP A 84 5.65 -12.91 3.74
CA TRP A 84 5.03 -11.94 4.66
C TRP A 84 5.59 -12.09 6.08
N GLN A 85 5.75 -13.33 6.54
CA GLN A 85 6.25 -13.67 7.88
C GLN A 85 7.73 -13.32 8.09
N GLU A 86 8.54 -13.31 7.02
CA GLU A 86 9.99 -13.04 7.07
C GLU A 86 10.41 -11.64 7.59
N GLY A 87 9.50 -10.67 7.77
CA GLY A 87 9.82 -9.41 8.46
C GLY A 87 10.25 -8.22 7.59
N GLY A 88 10.31 -8.36 6.28
CA GLY A 88 10.67 -7.29 5.35
C GLY A 88 9.50 -6.74 4.51
N LYS A 89 8.44 -7.51 4.31
CA LYS A 89 7.33 -7.16 3.41
C LYS A 89 6.17 -6.46 4.09
N THR A 90 5.34 -5.79 3.32
CA THR A 90 4.14 -5.11 3.83
C THR A 90 2.88 -5.49 3.03
N ALA A 91 1.88 -6.06 3.69
CA ALA A 91 0.53 -6.19 3.15
C ALA A 91 -0.33 -4.97 3.52
N CYS A 92 -0.92 -4.37 2.50
CA CYS A 92 -1.79 -3.20 2.58
C CYS A 92 -3.22 -3.65 2.20
N ILE A 93 -4.09 -3.84 3.20
CA ILE A 93 -5.39 -4.50 2.97
C ILE A 93 -6.50 -3.46 2.97
N GLU A 94 -7.12 -3.19 1.81
CA GLU A 94 -8.24 -2.24 1.73
C GLU A 94 -9.58 -2.92 2.05
N PHE A 95 -10.27 -2.43 3.08
CA PHE A 95 -11.67 -2.75 3.32
C PHE A 95 -12.57 -1.92 2.41
N LYS A 96 -13.12 -2.59 1.39
CA LYS A 96 -14.17 -2.03 0.53
C LYS A 96 -15.49 -2.02 1.26
N MET A 97 -16.19 -0.88 1.17
CA MET A 97 -17.52 -0.76 1.77
C MET A 97 -18.57 -1.54 0.97
N PRO A 98 -19.63 -2.04 1.64
CA PRO A 98 -20.65 -2.82 0.97
C PRO A 98 -21.45 -1.93 0.03
N HIS A 99 -21.92 -2.49 -1.09
CA HIS A 99 -22.77 -1.73 -2.01
C HIS A 99 -24.14 -1.42 -1.33
N PRO A 100 -24.76 -0.24 -1.51
CA PRO A 100 -26.01 0.13 -0.83
C PRO A 100 -27.18 -0.83 -1.04
N VAL A 101 -27.19 -1.55 -2.17
CA VAL A 101 -28.22 -2.54 -2.50
C VAL A 101 -28.25 -3.71 -1.51
N SER A 102 -27.13 -3.99 -0.84
CA SER A 102 -27.01 -4.99 0.21
C SER A 102 -27.72 -4.59 1.51
N LYS A 103 -27.99 -3.28 1.70
CA LYS A 103 -28.55 -2.69 2.92
C LYS A 103 -27.74 -2.97 4.21
N LYS A 104 -26.49 -3.43 4.08
CA LYS A 104 -25.60 -3.66 5.24
C LYS A 104 -25.17 -2.31 5.84
N LYS A 105 -25.22 -2.20 7.18
CA LYS A 105 -24.73 -1.01 7.90
C LYS A 105 -23.20 -0.99 7.88
N HIS A 106 -22.62 0.18 7.60
CA HIS A 106 -21.17 0.31 7.41
C HIS A 106 -20.36 -0.05 8.67
N GLU A 107 -20.79 0.39 9.86
CA GLU A 107 -20.03 0.17 11.10
C GLU A 107 -20.00 -1.31 11.48
N SER A 108 -21.15 -2.01 11.45
CA SER A 108 -21.21 -3.45 11.70
C SER A 108 -20.46 -4.26 10.65
N TYR A 109 -20.46 -3.79 9.40
CA TYR A 109 -19.74 -4.46 8.32
C TYR A 109 -18.22 -4.37 8.52
N ILE A 110 -17.70 -3.17 8.83
CA ILE A 110 -16.27 -2.98 9.13
C ILE A 110 -15.86 -3.79 10.37
N ALA A 111 -16.67 -3.76 11.42
CA ALA A 111 -16.39 -4.53 12.64
C ALA A 111 -16.30 -6.03 12.34
N LYS A 112 -17.19 -6.57 11.49
CA LYS A 112 -17.13 -7.98 11.10
C LYS A 112 -15.89 -8.29 10.26
N MET A 113 -15.50 -7.42 9.34
CA MET A 113 -14.26 -7.59 8.58
C MET A 113 -13.02 -7.57 9.47
N MET A 114 -12.98 -6.70 10.49
CA MET A 114 -11.91 -6.65 11.49
C MET A 114 -11.78 -7.98 12.23
N GLU A 115 -12.88 -8.48 12.78
CA GLU A 115 -12.93 -9.77 13.49
C GLU A 115 -12.43 -10.92 12.59
N LEU A 116 -12.91 -10.98 11.34
CA LEU A 116 -12.49 -12.03 10.40
C LEU A 116 -11.00 -11.92 10.04
N ILE A 117 -10.47 -10.72 9.89
CA ILE A 117 -9.05 -10.50 9.60
C ILE A 117 -8.17 -10.92 10.77
N GLU A 118 -8.52 -10.54 11.99
CA GLU A 118 -7.79 -10.97 13.19
C GLU A 118 -7.76 -12.48 13.30
N ASN A 119 -8.91 -13.13 13.21
CA ASN A 119 -8.99 -14.58 13.32
C ASN A 119 -8.18 -15.31 12.23
N LYS A 120 -8.15 -14.77 11.01
CA LYS A 120 -7.44 -15.39 9.89
C LYS A 120 -5.94 -15.12 9.90
N LEU A 121 -5.51 -13.98 10.46
CA LEU A 121 -4.10 -13.60 10.50
C LEU A 121 -3.39 -14.01 11.80
N GLU A 122 -4.11 -14.23 12.90
CA GLU A 122 -3.55 -14.66 14.18
C GLU A 122 -2.62 -15.89 14.06
N PRO A 123 -2.96 -16.95 13.30
CA PRO A 123 -2.09 -18.13 13.18
C PRO A 123 -0.77 -17.88 12.42
N LEU A 124 -0.62 -16.75 11.72
CA LEU A 124 0.57 -16.45 10.94
C LEU A 124 1.67 -15.76 11.76
N GLU A 125 1.40 -15.31 12.98
CA GLU A 125 2.38 -14.64 13.86
C GLU A 125 3.15 -13.51 13.12
N LEU A 126 2.39 -12.66 12.41
CA LEU A 126 2.98 -11.67 11.51
C LEU A 126 3.83 -10.62 12.27
N PRO A 127 4.94 -10.16 11.67
CA PRO A 127 5.74 -9.06 12.21
C PRO A 127 4.91 -7.79 12.42
N GLU A 128 5.16 -7.06 13.52
CA GLU A 128 4.35 -5.91 13.98
C GLU A 128 4.12 -4.84 12.89
N ARG A 129 5.09 -4.67 11.98
CA ARG A 129 5.09 -3.63 10.93
C ARG A 129 4.89 -4.17 9.51
N SER A 130 4.37 -5.37 9.39
CA SER A 130 4.15 -6.04 8.10
C SER A 130 2.72 -5.86 7.56
N THR A 131 1.80 -5.31 8.33
CA THR A 131 0.38 -5.28 7.97
C THR A 131 -0.24 -3.94 8.31
N VAL A 132 -1.01 -3.38 7.37
CA VAL A 132 -1.82 -2.18 7.61
C VAL A 132 -3.16 -2.30 6.88
N ILE A 133 -4.24 -1.93 7.59
CA ILE A 133 -5.59 -1.96 7.05
C ILE A 133 -6.00 -0.57 6.56
N TYR A 134 -6.50 -0.51 5.33
CA TYR A 134 -6.96 0.70 4.67
C TYR A 134 -8.48 0.75 4.61
N SER A 135 -9.04 1.96 4.62
CA SER A 135 -10.41 2.18 4.14
C SER A 135 -10.65 3.65 3.79
N PHE A 136 -11.51 3.90 2.81
CA PHE A 136 -12.06 5.25 2.55
C PHE A 136 -13.11 5.66 3.60
N SER A 137 -13.56 4.74 4.46
CA SER A 137 -14.60 5.01 5.46
C SER A 137 -14.12 5.99 6.54
N PRO A 138 -14.88 7.08 6.83
CA PRO A 138 -14.58 7.95 7.97
C PRO A 138 -14.74 7.25 9.33
N LYS A 139 -15.38 6.08 9.36
CA LYS A 139 -15.68 5.33 10.59
C LYS A 139 -14.61 4.30 10.96
N ILE A 140 -13.60 4.08 10.11
CA ILE A 140 -12.58 3.04 10.34
C ILE A 140 -11.91 3.19 11.71
N ALA A 141 -11.54 4.43 12.10
CA ALA A 141 -10.90 4.71 13.37
C ALA A 141 -11.81 4.47 14.59
N SER A 142 -13.06 4.95 14.53
CA SER A 142 -13.99 4.76 15.63
C SER A 142 -14.34 3.29 15.81
N VAL A 143 -14.52 2.55 14.71
CA VAL A 143 -14.84 1.11 14.77
C VAL A 143 -13.65 0.32 15.28
N ALA A 144 -12.43 0.59 14.80
CA ALA A 144 -11.21 -0.07 15.30
C ALA A 144 -11.06 0.12 16.80
N LYS A 145 -11.21 1.34 17.30
CA LYS A 145 -11.12 1.63 18.74
C LYS A 145 -12.20 0.93 19.56
N SER A 146 -13.45 0.91 19.08
CA SER A 146 -14.56 0.26 19.78
C SER A 146 -14.47 -1.27 19.78
N ASN A 147 -13.67 -1.88 18.91
CA ASN A 147 -13.49 -3.33 18.83
C ASN A 147 -12.07 -3.77 19.26
N GLU A 148 -11.27 -2.86 19.85
CA GLU A 148 -9.88 -3.13 20.27
C GLU A 148 -9.03 -3.78 19.16
N PHE A 149 -9.25 -3.35 17.92
CA PHE A 149 -8.62 -3.95 16.75
C PHE A 149 -7.10 -3.80 16.79
N LYS A 150 -6.38 -4.92 16.64
CA LYS A 150 -4.94 -5.07 16.89
C LYS A 150 -4.06 -4.55 15.76
N PHE A 151 -4.55 -4.57 14.52
CA PHE A 151 -3.74 -4.14 13.38
C PHE A 151 -3.73 -2.64 13.20
N PRO A 152 -2.60 -2.06 12.76
CA PRO A 152 -2.55 -0.68 12.34
C PRO A 152 -3.59 -0.37 11.26
N ILE A 153 -4.29 0.75 11.42
CA ILE A 153 -5.25 1.25 10.44
C ILE A 153 -4.75 2.56 9.82
N THR A 154 -5.20 2.84 8.60
CA THR A 154 -5.16 4.18 8.04
C THR A 154 -6.39 4.47 7.19
N ARG A 155 -6.69 5.76 7.03
CA ARG A 155 -7.79 6.24 6.21
C ARG A 155 -7.26 6.74 4.87
N LEU A 156 -7.87 6.26 3.79
CA LEU A 156 -7.57 6.69 2.43
C LEU A 156 -8.25 8.03 2.11
N MET A 157 -7.51 8.93 1.49
CA MET A 157 -7.94 10.28 1.11
C MET A 157 -7.70 10.55 -0.39
N PRO A 158 -8.62 11.22 -1.11
CA PRO A 158 -9.82 11.89 -0.63
C PRO A 158 -10.92 10.90 -0.25
N HIS A 159 -11.90 11.33 0.55
CA HIS A 159 -13.07 10.48 0.76
C HIS A 159 -13.84 10.32 -0.57
N LEU A 160 -13.82 9.10 -1.10
CA LEU A 160 -14.61 8.71 -2.26
C LEU A 160 -15.89 8.02 -1.79
N ARG A 161 -17.01 8.31 -2.46
CA ARG A 161 -18.23 7.52 -2.24
C ARG A 161 -17.98 6.09 -2.71
N PRO A 162 -18.46 5.06 -1.98
CA PRO A 162 -18.20 3.67 -2.35
C PRO A 162 -18.98 3.17 -3.57
N TRP A 163 -19.81 4.01 -4.22
CA TRP A 163 -20.61 3.61 -5.36
C TRP A 163 -20.73 4.74 -6.39
N GLY A 164 -20.89 4.37 -7.67
CA GLY A 164 -21.22 5.29 -8.77
C GLY A 164 -20.18 5.35 -9.89
N VAL A 165 -20.52 6.05 -10.98
CA VAL A 165 -19.63 6.19 -12.16
C VAL A 165 -18.39 7.00 -11.79
N TRP A 166 -17.21 6.58 -12.26
CA TRP A 166 -15.91 7.18 -11.90
C TRP A 166 -15.84 8.70 -12.09
N ARG A 167 -16.46 9.24 -13.16
CA ARG A 167 -16.54 10.69 -13.39
C ARG A 167 -17.28 11.43 -12.26
N ILE A 168 -18.32 10.83 -11.71
CA ILE A 168 -19.09 11.37 -10.58
C ILE A 168 -18.30 11.22 -9.27
N LYS A 169 -17.62 10.08 -9.06
CA LYS A 169 -16.72 9.86 -7.90
C LYS A 169 -15.62 10.94 -7.86
N ARG A 170 -15.00 11.25 -9.00
CA ARG A 170 -13.96 12.29 -9.15
C ARG A 170 -14.50 13.71 -8.94
N MET A 171 -15.65 14.04 -9.55
CA MET A 171 -16.30 15.36 -9.40
C MET A 171 -16.72 15.63 -7.94
N MET A 172 -17.20 14.62 -7.22
CA MET A 172 -17.55 14.72 -5.80
C MET A 172 -16.31 14.72 -4.88
N GLY A 173 -15.16 14.24 -5.34
CA GLY A 173 -13.88 14.34 -4.64
C GLY A 173 -13.27 15.75 -4.69
N MET A 174 -13.57 16.54 -5.74
CA MET A 174 -13.01 17.89 -5.93
C MET A 174 -13.28 18.87 -4.76
N PRO A 175 -14.49 18.95 -4.18
CA PRO A 175 -14.72 19.75 -2.97
C PRO A 175 -13.85 19.32 -1.77
N HIS A 176 -13.48 18.03 -1.69
CA HIS A 176 -12.65 17.51 -0.61
C HIS A 176 -11.19 17.94 -0.74
N PHE A 177 -10.65 18.02 -1.98
CA PHE A 177 -9.34 18.62 -2.25
C PHE A 177 -9.30 20.11 -1.87
N ALA A 178 -10.38 20.85 -2.15
CA ALA A 178 -10.47 22.26 -1.79
C ALA A 178 -10.62 22.52 -0.28
N ARG A 179 -11.09 21.54 0.51
CA ARG A 179 -11.36 21.72 1.96
C ARG A 179 -10.40 21.00 2.89
N THR A 180 -9.58 20.08 2.38
CA THR A 180 -8.70 19.23 3.20
C THR A 180 -7.26 19.44 2.81
N THR A 181 -6.42 19.64 3.82
CA THR A 181 -4.97 19.76 3.65
C THR A 181 -4.28 18.49 4.11
N VAL A 182 -3.13 18.16 3.52
CA VAL A 182 -2.26 17.08 4.02
C VAL A 182 -1.91 17.29 5.50
N SER A 183 -1.69 18.54 5.93
CA SER A 183 -1.48 18.87 7.35
C SER A 183 -2.66 18.46 8.24
N SER A 184 -3.90 18.65 7.79
CA SER A 184 -5.08 18.21 8.54
C SER A 184 -5.22 16.69 8.56
N MET A 185 -4.86 16.00 7.48
CA MET A 185 -4.83 14.54 7.43
C MET A 185 -3.84 13.97 8.44
N ILE A 186 -2.60 14.49 8.46
CA ILE A 186 -1.57 14.08 9.43
C ILE A 186 -2.06 14.31 10.86
N ARG A 187 -2.65 15.47 11.18
CA ARG A 187 -3.20 15.74 12.51
C ARG A 187 -4.32 14.76 12.88
N HIS A 188 -5.20 14.45 11.93
CA HIS A 188 -6.27 13.49 12.14
C HIS A 188 -5.71 12.09 12.40
N SER A 189 -4.76 11.62 11.60
CA SER A 189 -4.10 10.33 11.78
C SER A 189 -3.41 10.22 13.13
N ARG A 190 -2.66 11.25 13.55
CA ARG A 190 -2.04 11.27 14.89
C ARG A 190 -3.07 11.20 16.02
N LYS A 191 -4.16 11.97 15.92
CA LYS A 191 -5.23 11.96 16.92
C LYS A 191 -5.89 10.58 17.06
N ASN A 192 -5.85 9.76 16.02
CA ASN A 192 -6.39 8.40 16.01
C ASN A 192 -5.29 7.34 16.03
N GLU A 193 -4.07 7.69 16.46
CA GLU A 193 -2.94 6.75 16.65
C GLU A 193 -2.57 5.94 15.39
N MET A 194 -2.90 6.47 14.20
CA MET A 194 -2.56 5.83 12.93
C MET A 194 -1.07 6.06 12.62
N PRO A 195 -0.28 5.02 12.30
CA PRO A 195 1.14 5.19 12.03
C PRO A 195 1.43 5.73 10.62
N ALA A 196 0.42 5.74 9.75
CA ALA A 196 0.54 6.20 8.38
C ALA A 196 -0.71 6.94 7.90
N ILE A 197 -0.55 7.69 6.81
CA ILE A 197 -1.63 8.26 5.99
C ILE A 197 -1.68 7.58 4.63
N GLY A 198 -2.88 7.40 4.09
CA GLY A 198 -3.08 7.07 2.68
C GLY A 198 -3.65 8.27 1.93
N LEU A 199 -2.99 8.73 0.87
CA LEU A 199 -3.44 9.88 0.09
C LEU A 199 -3.14 9.79 -1.40
N ALA A 200 -4.01 10.40 -2.21
CA ALA A 200 -3.76 10.58 -3.63
C ALA A 200 -2.57 11.53 -3.91
N LEU A 201 -1.77 11.23 -4.94
CA LEU A 201 -0.59 12.00 -5.34
C LEU A 201 -0.92 13.47 -5.64
N GLU A 202 -2.13 13.75 -6.13
CA GLU A 202 -2.60 15.10 -6.44
C GLU A 202 -2.54 16.06 -5.24
N PHE A 203 -2.54 15.56 -3.99
CA PHE A 203 -2.34 16.39 -2.81
C PHE A 203 -0.91 16.96 -2.68
N LEU A 204 0.07 16.33 -3.33
CA LEU A 204 1.50 16.66 -3.22
C LEU A 204 2.07 17.16 -4.56
N ASN A 205 1.60 16.59 -5.66
CA ASN A 205 2.07 16.83 -7.01
C ASN A 205 0.89 17.02 -7.96
N GLY A 206 0.28 18.22 -7.90
CA GLY A 206 -0.83 18.63 -8.74
C GLY A 206 -1.23 20.08 -8.47
N TRP A 207 -2.07 20.66 -9.33
CA TRP A 207 -2.62 22.00 -9.11
C TRP A 207 -3.45 22.08 -7.82
N THR A 208 -4.03 20.96 -7.40
CA THR A 208 -4.85 20.81 -6.19
C THR A 208 -4.11 21.11 -4.89
N ARG A 209 -2.77 21.09 -4.86
CA ARG A 209 -2.02 21.49 -3.65
C ARG A 209 -2.12 23.00 -3.36
N TRP A 210 -2.47 23.80 -4.35
CA TRP A 210 -2.56 25.26 -4.26
C TRP A 210 -3.96 25.78 -3.93
N ILE A 211 -4.98 24.91 -4.00
CA ILE A 211 -6.37 25.29 -3.74
C ILE A 211 -6.82 25.02 -2.31
N SER A 212 -6.12 24.14 -1.58
CA SER A 212 -6.44 23.87 -0.18
C SER A 212 -6.02 25.05 0.70
N PRO A 213 -6.77 25.42 1.74
CA PRO A 213 -6.40 26.50 2.65
C PRO A 213 -5.07 26.21 3.35
N GLY A 214 -4.07 27.09 3.20
CA GLY A 214 -2.81 27.03 3.94
C GLY A 214 -1.57 26.83 3.06
N ILE A 215 -0.43 26.58 3.71
CA ILE A 215 0.86 26.48 3.02
C ILE A 215 0.95 25.11 2.32
N PRO A 216 1.22 25.08 0.99
CA PRO A 216 1.30 23.84 0.24
C PRO A 216 2.46 22.96 0.73
N LEU A 217 2.20 21.66 0.78
CA LEU A 217 3.19 20.60 0.92
C LEU A 217 3.46 19.99 -0.46
N GLY A 218 4.58 19.29 -0.61
CA GLY A 218 4.93 18.72 -1.91
C GLY A 218 6.23 17.94 -1.86
N LEU A 219 6.73 17.57 -3.04
CA LEU A 219 7.84 16.64 -3.20
C LEU A 219 9.22 17.28 -3.33
N LYS A 220 9.31 18.63 -3.41
CA LYS A 220 10.59 19.34 -3.63
C LYS A 220 10.79 20.53 -2.69
N GLY A 221 12.05 20.87 -2.46
CA GLY A 221 12.50 22.09 -1.80
C GLY A 221 11.82 22.35 -0.44
N ALA A 222 11.44 23.60 -0.19
CA ALA A 222 10.82 23.99 1.08
C ALA A 222 9.49 23.27 1.34
N ALA A 223 8.74 22.88 0.31
CA ALA A 223 7.49 22.14 0.45
C ALA A 223 7.72 20.72 0.97
N LEU A 224 8.80 20.06 0.52
CA LEU A 224 9.23 18.76 1.03
C LEU A 224 9.71 18.86 2.48
N SER A 225 10.57 19.83 2.79
CA SER A 225 11.03 20.01 4.18
C SER A 225 9.85 20.22 5.14
N ARG A 226 8.84 21.00 4.74
CA ARG A 226 7.60 21.15 5.52
C ARG A 226 6.82 19.85 5.63
N LEU A 227 6.71 19.07 4.55
CA LEU A 227 6.04 17.76 4.57
C LEU A 227 6.71 16.83 5.59
N ASN A 228 8.02 16.68 5.50
CA ASN A 228 8.79 15.79 6.38
C ASN A 228 8.72 16.22 7.84
N LYS A 229 8.90 17.53 8.14
CA LYS A 229 8.69 18.07 9.50
C LYS A 229 7.26 17.84 9.99
N LYS A 230 6.26 17.94 9.12
CA LYS A 230 4.87 17.71 9.49
C LYS A 230 4.58 16.23 9.71
N ARG A 231 5.14 15.30 8.92
CA ARG A 231 4.97 13.84 9.08
C ARG A 231 5.74 13.30 10.29
N ALA A 232 6.93 13.82 10.55
CA ALA A 232 7.79 13.43 11.65
C ALA A 232 7.91 11.90 11.83
N GLY A 233 8.17 11.18 10.74
CA GLY A 233 8.28 9.70 10.74
C GLY A 233 6.98 8.94 10.52
N MET A 234 5.83 9.62 10.42
CA MET A 234 4.58 9.00 9.95
C MET A 234 4.73 8.52 8.50
N GLY A 235 4.32 7.27 8.25
CA GLY A 235 4.27 6.69 6.92
C GLY A 235 3.29 7.40 5.99
N ALA A 236 3.54 7.36 4.70
CA ALA A 236 2.66 7.96 3.70
C ALA A 236 2.56 7.07 2.48
N PHE A 237 1.42 6.38 2.32
CA PHE A 237 1.13 5.53 1.17
C PHE A 237 0.40 6.36 0.12
N VAL A 238 1.03 6.48 -1.06
CA VAL A 238 0.60 7.42 -2.09
C VAL A 238 0.30 6.70 -3.40
N TRP A 239 -0.87 7.00 -3.98
CA TRP A 239 -1.32 6.49 -5.28
C TRP A 239 -1.85 7.63 -6.17
N PRO A 240 -1.86 7.47 -7.51
CA PRO A 240 -0.99 6.56 -8.24
C PRO A 240 0.48 6.96 -8.07
N ALA A 241 1.38 6.01 -8.27
CA ALA A 241 2.83 6.24 -8.29
C ALA A 241 3.39 6.03 -9.71
N PRO A 242 3.41 7.08 -10.56
CA PRO A 242 3.90 6.99 -11.92
C PRO A 242 5.43 6.86 -11.96
N LEU A 243 5.96 6.13 -12.96
CA LEU A 243 7.39 5.84 -13.08
C LEU A 243 8.27 7.10 -13.11
N GLU A 244 7.80 8.17 -13.75
CA GLU A 244 8.57 9.42 -13.91
C GLU A 244 8.77 10.17 -12.58
N LEU A 245 8.04 9.80 -11.53
CA LEU A 245 8.12 10.44 -10.22
C LEU A 245 8.59 9.46 -9.14
N GLU A 246 8.97 8.24 -9.48
CA GLU A 246 9.29 7.17 -8.53
C GLU A 246 10.39 7.62 -7.55
N ASP A 247 11.56 8.05 -8.06
CA ASP A 247 12.67 8.54 -7.23
C ASP A 247 12.28 9.75 -6.42
N LEU A 248 11.58 10.70 -7.03
CA LEU A 248 11.15 11.90 -6.35
C LEU A 248 10.23 11.59 -5.15
N MET A 249 9.40 10.56 -5.27
CA MET A 249 8.51 10.12 -4.19
C MET A 249 9.27 9.32 -3.13
N LEU A 250 10.20 8.44 -3.51
CA LEU A 250 11.05 7.68 -2.59
C LEU A 250 11.98 8.62 -1.79
N ASP A 251 12.61 9.59 -2.44
CA ASP A 251 13.44 10.63 -1.82
C ASP A 251 12.63 11.54 -0.90
N ALA A 252 11.35 11.74 -1.22
CA ALA A 252 10.43 12.43 -0.34
C ALA A 252 10.01 11.59 0.88
N GLY A 253 10.40 10.31 0.94
CA GLY A 253 10.07 9.40 2.03
C GLY A 253 8.66 8.85 1.98
N LEU A 254 8.12 8.67 0.77
CA LEU A 254 6.77 8.16 0.54
C LEU A 254 6.82 6.68 0.17
N SER A 255 5.80 5.93 0.59
CA SER A 255 5.54 4.58 0.10
C SER A 255 4.65 4.67 -1.13
N LEU A 256 5.06 4.04 -2.22
CA LEU A 256 4.45 4.13 -3.54
C LEU A 256 3.52 2.95 -3.73
N VAL A 257 2.24 3.22 -4.01
CA VAL A 257 1.28 2.20 -4.44
C VAL A 257 1.16 2.30 -5.97
N THR A 258 1.77 1.35 -6.68
CA THR A 258 2.01 1.44 -8.13
C THR A 258 1.36 0.30 -8.92
N ASP A 259 0.87 0.64 -10.11
CA ASP A 259 0.42 -0.33 -11.11
C ASP A 259 1.60 -0.85 -11.97
N HIS A 260 2.79 -0.25 -11.87
CA HIS A 260 3.94 -0.59 -12.70
C HIS A 260 4.70 -1.80 -12.13
N MET A 261 4.12 -2.99 -12.31
CA MET A 261 4.63 -4.23 -11.71
C MET A 261 5.29 -5.19 -12.70
N ASN A 262 5.54 -4.78 -13.94
CA ASN A 262 6.25 -5.59 -14.91
C ASN A 262 7.72 -5.79 -14.49
N PRO A 263 8.20 -7.02 -14.25
CA PRO A 263 9.58 -7.29 -13.86
C PRO A 263 10.61 -7.01 -14.96
N ASP A 264 10.17 -6.91 -16.21
CA ASP A 264 11.04 -6.57 -17.33
C ASP A 264 11.37 -5.05 -17.37
N VAL A 265 10.67 -4.22 -16.57
CA VAL A 265 10.94 -2.78 -16.45
C VAL A 265 12.02 -2.57 -15.40
N LEU A 266 13.28 -2.74 -15.80
CA LEU A 266 14.46 -2.55 -14.96
C LEU A 266 15.06 -1.14 -15.06
N THR A 267 14.63 -0.36 -16.05
CA THR A 267 15.15 0.98 -16.34
C THR A 267 14.00 1.98 -16.19
N LYS A 268 14.21 3.05 -15.41
CA LYS A 268 13.29 4.19 -15.32
C LYS A 268 13.38 5.06 -16.58
N PRO A 269 12.37 5.93 -16.84
CA PRO A 269 12.39 6.83 -18.00
C PRO A 269 13.60 7.75 -18.12
N ASP A 270 14.29 8.03 -17.02
CA ASP A 270 15.52 8.84 -16.99
C ASP A 270 16.82 8.03 -17.18
N GLY A 271 16.70 6.72 -17.41
CA GLY A 271 17.81 5.80 -17.63
C GLY A 271 18.38 5.15 -16.36
N SER A 272 17.96 5.58 -15.17
CA SER A 272 18.43 5.01 -13.90
C SER A 272 17.81 3.64 -13.61
N ILE A 273 18.50 2.83 -12.78
CA ILE A 273 18.02 1.50 -12.41
C ILE A 273 16.75 1.57 -11.56
N ARG A 274 15.80 0.68 -11.85
CA ARG A 274 14.56 0.52 -11.09
C ARG A 274 14.67 -0.66 -10.13
N TRP A 275 14.90 -0.37 -8.84
CA TRP A 275 14.92 -1.38 -7.79
C TRP A 275 13.60 -1.42 -7.03
N MET A 276 12.86 -2.52 -7.15
CA MET A 276 11.49 -2.64 -6.61
C MET A 276 11.42 -2.92 -5.10
N ARG A 277 12.57 -3.10 -4.44
CA ARG A 277 12.64 -3.47 -3.02
C ARG A 277 13.48 -2.51 -2.15
N PRO A 278 13.31 -1.18 -2.26
CA PRO A 278 14.14 -0.21 -1.53
C PRO A 278 14.06 -0.33 0.00
N ALA A 279 13.00 -0.93 0.56
CA ALA A 279 12.87 -1.14 2.00
C ALA A 279 13.20 -2.57 2.45
N SER A 280 12.62 -3.56 1.78
CA SER A 280 12.68 -4.97 2.16
C SER A 280 14.01 -5.64 1.79
N GLN A 281 14.73 -5.09 0.81
CA GLN A 281 16.05 -5.56 0.38
C GLN A 281 16.85 -4.38 -0.22
N PRO A 282 17.28 -3.41 0.60
CA PRO A 282 17.92 -2.18 0.12
C PRO A 282 19.29 -2.44 -0.54
N LEU A 283 19.54 -1.81 -1.69
CA LEU A 283 20.87 -1.82 -2.32
C LEU A 283 21.92 -1.14 -1.41
N ASP A 284 23.12 -1.72 -1.33
CA ASP A 284 24.31 -1.04 -0.81
C ASP A 284 25.00 -0.20 -1.90
N ASP A 285 26.01 0.55 -1.47
CA ASP A 285 26.78 1.46 -2.33
C ASP A 285 27.57 0.73 -3.42
N GLU A 286 27.91 -0.54 -3.23
CA GLU A 286 28.56 -1.36 -4.25
C GLU A 286 27.56 -1.72 -5.34
N TRP A 287 26.43 -2.34 -4.98
CA TRP A 287 25.40 -2.70 -5.96
C TRP A 287 24.80 -1.49 -6.66
N ARG A 288 24.62 -0.37 -5.96
CA ARG A 288 24.19 0.90 -6.59
C ARG A 288 25.15 1.31 -7.70
N ARG A 289 26.46 1.35 -7.42
CA ARG A 289 27.48 1.72 -8.42
C ARG A 289 27.53 0.74 -9.60
N ILE A 290 27.41 -0.56 -9.34
CA ILE A 290 27.39 -1.58 -10.40
C ILE A 290 26.18 -1.38 -11.30
N LEU A 291 24.98 -1.26 -10.72
CA LEU A 291 23.73 -1.12 -11.48
C LEU A 291 23.63 0.22 -12.22
N ASP A 292 24.12 1.31 -11.62
CA ASP A 292 24.12 2.64 -12.25
C ASP A 292 25.08 2.73 -13.44
N SER A 293 26.15 1.93 -13.45
CA SER A 293 27.12 1.86 -14.56
C SER A 293 26.79 0.79 -15.61
N ALA A 294 25.84 -0.10 -15.33
CA ALA A 294 25.46 -1.20 -16.21
C ALA A 294 24.68 -0.73 -17.44
N THR A 295 24.97 -1.38 -18.58
CA THR A 295 24.20 -1.24 -19.82
C THR A 295 22.84 -1.93 -19.70
N ASP A 296 21.86 -1.53 -20.52
CA ASP A 296 20.53 -2.15 -20.52
C ASP A 296 20.55 -3.67 -20.79
N SER A 297 21.54 -4.17 -21.54
CA SER A 297 21.71 -5.61 -21.79
C SER A 297 22.22 -6.40 -20.58
N GLU A 298 22.98 -5.76 -19.69
CA GLU A 298 23.57 -6.42 -18.50
C GLU A 298 22.61 -6.39 -17.30
N ARG A 299 21.72 -5.38 -17.25
CA ARG A 299 20.80 -5.14 -16.12
C ARG A 299 19.97 -6.36 -15.71
N PRO A 300 19.42 -7.19 -16.62
CA PRO A 300 18.66 -8.37 -16.21
C PRO A 300 19.46 -9.36 -15.37
N ASP A 301 20.69 -9.67 -15.78
CA ASP A 301 21.56 -10.61 -15.08
C ASP A 301 22.06 -10.02 -13.75
N LEU A 302 22.49 -8.76 -13.76
CA LEU A 302 22.92 -8.05 -12.56
C LEU A 302 21.79 -7.87 -11.54
N PHE A 303 20.56 -7.60 -11.98
CA PHE A 303 19.41 -7.51 -11.08
C PHE A 303 19.15 -8.83 -10.36
N LYS A 304 19.27 -9.95 -11.10
CA LYS A 304 19.12 -11.30 -10.55
C LYS A 304 20.24 -11.62 -9.56
N GLU A 305 21.47 -11.27 -9.89
CA GLU A 305 22.62 -11.44 -9.01
C GLU A 305 22.45 -10.63 -7.72
N ALA A 306 22.15 -9.33 -7.84
CA ALA A 306 21.87 -8.44 -6.71
C ALA A 306 20.74 -8.98 -5.82
N SER A 307 19.66 -9.46 -6.44
CA SER A 307 18.51 -10.04 -5.73
C SER A 307 18.86 -11.27 -4.90
N HIS A 308 19.86 -12.04 -5.29
CA HIS A 308 20.30 -13.23 -4.56
C HIS A 308 21.40 -12.92 -3.53
N SER A 309 22.25 -11.93 -3.79
CA SER A 309 23.38 -11.61 -2.92
C SER A 309 23.02 -10.66 -1.78
N LEU A 310 22.05 -9.77 -1.99
CA LEU A 310 21.68 -8.76 -0.99
C LEU A 310 20.84 -9.38 0.14
N PRO A 311 21.14 -9.07 1.41
CA PRO A 311 20.32 -9.53 2.53
C PRO A 311 18.93 -8.88 2.49
N LYS A 312 17.89 -9.66 2.82
CA LYS A 312 16.56 -9.14 3.15
C LYS A 312 16.62 -8.38 4.46
N TRP A 313 15.63 -7.52 4.76
CA TRP A 313 15.59 -6.68 5.96
C TRP A 313 15.90 -7.41 7.28
N SER A 314 15.37 -8.62 7.46
CA SER A 314 15.59 -9.47 8.64
C SER A 314 16.99 -10.08 8.70
N GLU A 315 17.70 -10.13 7.58
CA GLU A 315 19.05 -10.68 7.41
C GLU A 315 20.12 -9.59 7.42
N ILE A 316 19.73 -8.29 7.32
CA ILE A 316 20.67 -7.17 7.42
C ILE A 316 21.27 -7.12 8.82
N ASP A 317 22.60 -6.97 8.88
CA ASP A 317 23.30 -6.77 10.15
C ASP A 317 22.89 -5.46 10.84
N ASP A 318 23.04 -5.43 12.17
CA ASP A 318 22.61 -4.29 12.98
C ASP A 318 23.29 -2.98 12.56
N LEU A 319 24.57 -3.00 12.19
CA LEU A 319 25.30 -1.79 11.82
C LEU A 319 24.71 -1.17 10.55
N ARG A 320 24.51 -1.99 9.51
CA ARG A 320 23.90 -1.53 8.26
C ARG A 320 22.46 -1.11 8.47
N ARG A 321 21.65 -1.89 9.17
CA ARG A 321 20.23 -1.54 9.45
C ARG A 321 20.11 -0.22 10.20
N ASN A 322 20.95 -0.02 11.22
CA ASN A 322 20.97 1.21 12.01
C ASN A 322 21.37 2.42 11.16
N SER A 323 22.40 2.28 10.31
CA SER A 323 22.83 3.35 9.41
C SER A 323 21.72 3.81 8.47
N ILE A 324 20.96 2.88 7.88
CA ILE A 324 19.83 3.17 6.99
C ILE A 324 18.75 3.95 7.74
N VAL A 325 18.37 3.50 8.92
CA VAL A 325 17.28 4.09 9.69
C VAL A 325 17.64 5.45 10.28
N ILE A 326 18.90 5.63 10.68
CA ILE A 326 19.42 6.92 11.18
C ILE A 326 19.48 7.95 10.04
N GLU A 327 20.01 7.57 8.87
CA GLU A 327 20.01 8.42 7.68
C GLU A 327 18.59 8.89 7.36
N GLN A 328 17.68 7.92 7.24
CA GLN A 328 16.28 8.15 6.91
C GLN A 328 15.59 9.06 7.94
N GLY A 329 15.80 8.78 9.23
CA GLY A 329 15.24 9.55 10.33
C GLY A 329 15.71 11.00 10.31
N ASN A 330 17.00 11.22 10.09
CA ASN A 330 17.59 12.55 10.00
C ASN A 330 17.09 13.33 8.77
N ARG A 331 17.16 12.73 7.57
CA ARG A 331 16.72 13.35 6.32
C ARG A 331 15.22 13.68 6.32
N MET A 332 14.40 12.82 6.92
CA MET A 332 12.94 12.96 6.93
C MET A 332 12.38 13.55 8.22
N HIS A 333 13.24 14.05 9.12
CA HIS A 333 12.86 14.70 10.38
C HIS A 333 11.96 13.83 11.27
N TRP A 334 12.29 12.55 11.43
CA TRP A 334 11.51 11.67 12.31
C TRP A 334 11.52 12.19 13.75
N SER A 335 10.42 11.98 14.47
CA SER A 335 10.35 12.32 15.89
C SER A 335 11.08 11.28 16.74
N GLY A 336 11.69 11.69 17.85
CA GLY A 336 12.41 10.79 18.76
C GLY A 336 13.92 10.90 18.61
N SER A 337 14.64 9.89 19.10
CA SER A 337 16.10 9.78 19.02
C SER A 337 16.50 8.68 18.05
N GLU A 338 17.75 8.71 17.61
CA GLU A 338 18.33 7.64 16.78
C GLU A 338 18.17 6.27 17.43
N GLU A 339 18.40 6.16 18.74
CA GLU A 339 18.17 4.94 19.53
C GLU A 339 16.72 4.44 19.42
N SER A 340 15.74 5.36 19.48
CA SER A 340 14.33 4.97 19.39
C SER A 340 13.94 4.51 17.98
N TRP A 341 14.62 5.01 16.94
CA TRP A 341 14.40 4.56 15.57
C TRP A 341 15.03 3.20 15.31
N VAL A 342 16.26 2.99 15.79
CA VAL A 342 16.96 1.69 15.74
C VAL A 342 16.14 0.60 16.40
N LYS A 343 15.65 0.83 17.62
CA LYS A 343 14.79 -0.13 18.32
C LYS A 343 13.49 -0.45 17.57
N GLN A 344 12.94 0.53 16.84
CA GLN A 344 11.75 0.29 16.02
C GLN A 344 12.05 -0.57 14.79
N ALA A 345 13.26 -0.48 14.24
CA ALA A 345 13.71 -1.20 13.06
C ALA A 345 13.88 -2.72 13.29
N GLU A 346 14.16 -3.12 14.54
CA GLU A 346 14.22 -4.52 14.97
C GLU A 346 12.88 -5.24 14.81
N ARG A 347 11.77 -4.50 14.86
CA ARG A 347 10.40 -5.04 14.76
C ARG A 347 9.85 -5.03 13.33
N GLY A 348 10.73 -4.88 12.35
CA GLY A 348 10.43 -4.72 10.94
C GLY A 348 10.64 -3.30 10.43
N VAL A 349 10.47 -3.12 9.12
CA VAL A 349 10.72 -1.85 8.45
C VAL A 349 9.88 -0.72 9.08
N PRO A 350 10.47 0.41 9.51
CA PRO A 350 9.70 1.54 10.05
C PRO A 350 8.65 2.08 9.07
N TRP A 351 7.52 2.58 9.58
CA TRP A 351 6.45 3.10 8.71
C TRP A 351 6.86 4.33 7.90
N GLY A 352 7.79 5.12 8.42
CA GLY A 352 8.36 6.28 7.74
C GLY A 352 9.34 5.93 6.61
N SER A 353 9.81 4.68 6.53
CA SER A 353 10.71 4.23 5.45
C SER A 353 9.93 4.08 4.14
N PRO A 354 10.44 4.62 3.01
CA PRO A 354 9.78 4.52 1.72
C PRO A 354 9.78 3.08 1.21
N ARG A 355 8.67 2.66 0.60
CA ARG A 355 8.44 1.31 0.05
C ARG A 355 7.91 1.40 -1.37
N ILE A 356 8.08 0.36 -2.16
CA ILE A 356 7.29 0.14 -3.38
C ILE A 356 6.30 -0.99 -3.13
N ILE A 357 5.01 -0.73 -3.32
CA ILE A 357 3.90 -1.63 -3.05
C ILE A 357 3.14 -1.89 -4.36
N GLY A 358 2.99 -3.15 -4.73
CA GLY A 358 2.19 -3.54 -5.89
C GLY A 358 0.70 -3.31 -5.66
N HIS A 359 0.08 -2.38 -6.38
CA HIS A 359 -1.34 -2.10 -6.32
C HIS A 359 -2.13 -3.30 -6.87
N ARG A 360 -3.09 -3.83 -6.11
CA ARG A 360 -3.86 -5.05 -6.46
C ARG A 360 -2.97 -6.23 -6.87
N GLY A 361 -1.75 -6.30 -6.32
CA GLY A 361 -0.74 -7.28 -6.71
C GLY A 361 0.15 -6.85 -7.86
N ALA A 362 -0.39 -6.93 -9.08
CA ALA A 362 0.36 -6.75 -10.32
C ALA A 362 -0.10 -5.52 -11.13
N GLY A 363 -0.79 -4.59 -10.49
CA GLY A 363 -1.43 -3.45 -11.13
C GLY A 363 -2.79 -3.77 -11.73
N LYS A 364 -3.50 -2.71 -12.10
CA LYS A 364 -4.84 -2.74 -12.67
C LYS A 364 -4.88 -3.48 -14.02
N THR A 365 -5.83 -4.41 -14.17
CA THR A 365 -6.14 -5.14 -15.41
C THR A 365 -7.53 -4.86 -15.95
N HIS A 366 -8.44 -4.29 -15.13
CA HIS A 366 -9.81 -3.96 -15.54
C HIS A 366 -10.07 -2.46 -15.44
N SER A 367 -10.80 -1.90 -16.41
CA SER A 367 -11.10 -0.46 -16.57
C SER A 367 -9.97 0.38 -17.18
N LYS A 368 -9.86 0.38 -18.51
CA LYS A 368 -9.24 1.53 -19.22
C LYS A 368 -10.22 2.70 -19.24
#